data_AF-A0A4U1JHI2-F1
#
_entry.id   AF-A0A4U1JHI2-F1
#
_cell.length_a   1.000
_cell.length_b   1.000
_cell.length_c   1.000
_cell.angle_alpha   90.00
_cell.angle_beta   90.00
_cell.angle_gamma   90.00
#
_symmetry.space_group_name_H-M   'P 1'
#
loop_
_entity.id
_entity.type
_entity.pdbx_description
1 polymer ?
#
loop_
_entity_poly.entity_id
_entity_poly.type
_entity_poly.pdbx_seq_one_letter_code
_entity_poly.pdbx_strand_id
1 'polypeptide(L)'
;MGPNGEFEFHETCPIDKLVRAENELCALIGPQKAFEMGVAGMKYAESPPGVTDIVTAMQMFDAAYHINHLENGVPMFDPETGTMREGIGHYRCLSISRHRAVMEVDVPYPCDFDRGLMQSWARRFERTALVTHLEPSVCRKNGAPRCRYEVSWK
;
A
#
# COMPACT_ATOMS: atom_id res chain seq x y z
N MET A 1 -15.58 7.14 -16.13
CA MET A 1 -17.01 7.21 -15.76
C MET A 1 -17.77 6.83 -17.01
N GLY A 2 -18.39 5.65 -16.99
CA GLY A 2 -19.13 5.15 -18.15
C GLY A 2 -20.39 5.99 -18.41
N PRO A 3 -21.04 5.82 -19.57
CA PRO A 3 -22.24 6.55 -19.96
C PRO A 3 -23.41 6.42 -18.96
N ASN A 4 -23.39 5.42 -18.07
CA ASN A 4 -24.45 5.15 -17.10
C ASN A 4 -24.11 5.59 -15.65
N GLY A 5 -23.00 6.30 -15.43
CA GLY A 5 -22.56 6.66 -14.08
C GLY A 5 -22.00 5.49 -13.27
N GLU A 6 -21.88 4.31 -13.88
CA GLU A 6 -21.17 3.17 -13.31
C GLU A 6 -19.66 3.39 -13.42
N PHE A 7 -18.96 3.06 -12.33
CA PHE A 7 -17.51 2.93 -12.35
C PHE A 7 -17.18 1.62 -13.06
N GLU A 8 -16.86 1.72 -14.35
CA GLU A 8 -16.11 0.65 -15.00
C GLU A 8 -14.72 0.61 -14.34
N PHE A 9 -14.49 -0.41 -13.53
CA PHE A 9 -13.14 -0.79 -13.17
C PHE A 9 -12.49 -1.27 -14.45
N HIS A 10 -11.72 -0.39 -15.10
CA HIS A 10 -10.84 -0.80 -16.17
C HIS A 10 -9.94 -1.87 -15.57
N GLU A 11 -9.80 -3.02 -16.24
CA GLU A 11 -9.03 -4.17 -15.74
C GLU A 11 -7.62 -3.77 -15.28
N THR A 12 -7.14 -2.62 -15.76
CA THR A 12 -5.85 -2.03 -15.41
C THR A 12 -5.91 -0.49 -15.49
N CYS A 13 -6.35 0.20 -14.43
CA CYS A 13 -6.18 1.65 -14.37
C CYS A 13 -4.68 1.99 -14.25
N PRO A 14 -4.09 2.80 -15.15
CA PRO A 14 -2.71 3.25 -15.00
C PRO A 14 -2.52 3.92 -13.64
N ILE A 15 -1.48 3.49 -12.92
CA ILE A 15 -1.28 3.89 -11.53
C ILE A 15 -1.16 5.41 -11.35
N ASP A 16 -0.58 6.12 -12.31
CA ASP A 16 -0.46 7.58 -12.29
C ASP A 16 -1.83 8.28 -12.22
N LYS A 17 -2.81 7.77 -12.97
CA LYS A 17 -4.18 8.30 -12.98
C LYS A 17 -4.92 7.94 -11.69
N LEU A 18 -4.77 6.71 -11.22
CA LEU A 18 -5.33 6.24 -9.96
C LEU A 18 -4.83 7.08 -8.79
N VAL A 19 -3.51 7.17 -8.65
CA VAL A 19 -2.83 7.90 -7.59
C VAL A 19 -3.20 9.37 -7.60
N ARG A 20 -3.28 10.02 -8.77
CA ARG A 20 -3.73 11.41 -8.86
C ARG A 20 -5.14 11.57 -8.28
N ALA A 21 -6.10 10.77 -8.76
CA ALA A 21 -7.48 10.84 -8.31
C ALA A 21 -7.62 10.54 -6.81
N GLU A 22 -6.87 9.55 -6.32
CA GLU A 22 -6.87 9.16 -4.92
C GLU A 22 -6.24 10.22 -4.02
N ASN A 23 -5.16 10.87 -4.44
CA ASN A 23 -4.57 12.01 -3.72
C ASN A 23 -5.56 13.18 -3.62
N GLU A 24 -6.22 13.54 -4.72
CA GLU A 24 -7.23 14.62 -4.75
C GLU A 24 -8.41 14.29 -3.81
N LEU A 25 -8.92 13.05 -3.86
CA LEU A 25 -10.02 12.59 -3.01
C LEU A 25 -9.61 12.55 -1.53
N CYS A 26 -8.45 11.98 -1.21
CA CYS A 26 -7.95 11.89 0.17
C CYS A 26 -7.72 13.27 0.79
N ALA A 27 -7.26 14.25 0.00
CA ALA A 27 -7.14 15.63 0.44
C ALA A 27 -8.50 16.25 0.80
N LEU A 28 -9.56 15.93 0.06
CA LEU A 28 -10.91 16.43 0.29
C LEU A 28 -11.57 15.82 1.54
N ILE A 29 -11.45 14.50 1.72
CA ILE A 29 -12.14 13.76 2.80
C ILE A 29 -11.38 13.74 4.13
N GLY A 30 -10.10 14.11 4.11
CA GLY A 30 -9.26 14.19 5.30
C GLY A 30 -8.66 12.85 5.76
N PRO A 31 -7.77 12.88 6.76
CA PRO A 31 -6.87 11.78 7.10
C PRO A 31 -7.59 10.53 7.60
N GLN A 32 -8.65 10.68 8.41
CA GLN A 32 -9.39 9.55 8.95
C GLN A 32 -10.12 8.77 7.84
N LYS A 33 -10.72 9.47 6.88
CA LYS A 33 -11.43 8.84 5.76
C LYS A 33 -10.46 8.25 4.73
N ALA A 34 -9.33 8.90 4.50
CA ALA A 34 -8.24 8.32 3.70
C ALA A 34 -7.73 7.00 4.31
N PHE A 35 -7.58 6.94 5.64
CA PHE A 35 -7.23 5.71 6.35
C PHE A 35 -8.29 4.61 6.17
N GLU A 36 -9.57 4.94 6.33
CA GLU A 36 -10.68 3.99 6.12
C GLU A 36 -10.74 3.46 4.68
N MET A 37 -10.46 4.32 3.70
CA MET A 37 -10.32 3.90 2.29
C MET A 37 -9.18 2.90 2.11
N GLY A 38 -8.01 3.15 2.70
CA GLY A 38 -6.89 2.20 2.64
C GLY A 38 -7.26 0.84 3.26
N VAL A 39 -8.00 0.85 4.38
CA VAL A 39 -8.52 -0.39 4.98
C VAL A 39 -9.45 -1.14 4.01
N ALA A 40 -10.32 -0.42 3.30
CA ALA A 40 -11.24 -1.02 2.34
C ALA A 40 -10.54 -1.56 1.09
N GLY A 41 -9.48 -0.90 0.62
CA GLY A 41 -8.72 -1.25 -0.58
C GLY A 41 -8.19 -2.69 -0.55
N MET A 42 -7.72 -3.15 0.62
CA MET A 42 -7.16 -4.50 0.73
C MET A 42 -8.16 -5.62 0.44
N LYS A 43 -9.48 -5.36 0.51
CA LYS A 43 -10.51 -6.39 0.22
C LYS A 43 -10.37 -6.98 -1.19
N TYR A 44 -9.87 -6.20 -2.14
CA TYR A 44 -9.77 -6.58 -3.55
C TYR A 44 -8.32 -6.81 -4.01
N ALA A 45 -7.34 -6.52 -3.16
CA ALA A 45 -5.93 -6.70 -3.47
C ALA A 45 -5.58 -8.20 -3.55
N GLU A 46 -4.98 -8.59 -4.66
CA GLU A 46 -4.40 -9.90 -4.85
C GLU A 46 -3.20 -10.10 -3.91
N SER A 47 -3.10 -11.29 -3.32
CA SER A 47 -2.00 -11.66 -2.44
C SER A 47 -0.96 -12.46 -3.19
N PRO A 48 0.34 -12.17 -3.03
CA PRO A 48 1.37 -13.05 -3.55
C PRO A 48 1.27 -14.43 -2.87
N PRO A 49 1.66 -15.51 -3.57
CA PRO A 49 1.68 -16.85 -2.99
C PRO A 49 2.70 -16.93 -1.85
N GLY A 50 2.43 -17.76 -0.84
CA GLY A 50 3.37 -17.99 0.28
C GLY A 50 3.23 -17.04 1.46
N VAL A 51 2.27 -16.10 1.43
CA VAL A 51 1.93 -15.29 2.61
C VAL A 51 1.07 -16.11 3.57
N THR A 52 1.62 -16.47 4.73
CA THR A 52 0.95 -17.34 5.71
C THR A 52 0.85 -16.76 7.12
N ASP A 53 1.65 -15.74 7.43
CA ASP A 53 1.74 -15.12 8.75
C ASP A 53 2.09 -13.62 8.61
N ILE A 54 2.06 -12.88 9.72
CA ILE A 54 2.35 -11.44 9.69
C ILE A 54 3.79 -11.14 9.21
N VAL A 55 4.75 -12.03 9.47
CA VAL A 55 6.15 -11.81 9.09
C VAL A 55 6.28 -11.84 7.58
N THR A 56 5.84 -12.93 6.95
CA THR A 56 5.79 -13.07 5.49
C THR A 56 4.88 -12.02 4.85
N ALA A 57 3.78 -11.65 5.50
CA ALA A 57 2.88 -10.60 5.03
C ALA A 57 3.56 -9.23 4.93
N MET A 58 4.39 -8.85 5.91
CA MET A 58 5.12 -7.59 5.86
C MET A 58 6.32 -7.65 4.91
N GLN A 59 7.00 -8.80 4.79
CA GLN A 59 8.10 -8.98 3.83
C GLN A 59 7.62 -8.92 2.38
N MET A 60 6.44 -9.46 2.10
CA MET A 60 5.89 -9.58 0.75
C MET A 60 4.92 -8.46 0.41
N PHE A 61 4.78 -7.43 1.26
CA PHE A 61 3.90 -6.30 0.99
C PHE A 61 4.28 -5.55 -0.29
N ASP A 62 5.59 -5.43 -0.58
CA ASP A 62 6.07 -4.80 -1.82
C ASP A 62 5.66 -5.59 -3.06
N ALA A 63 5.80 -6.92 -3.01
CA ALA A 63 5.37 -7.80 -4.09
C ALA A 63 3.85 -7.72 -4.28
N ALA A 64 3.08 -7.71 -3.20
CA ALA A 64 1.63 -7.51 -3.26
C ALA A 64 1.28 -6.19 -3.95
N TYR A 65 1.99 -5.11 -3.63
CA TYR A 65 1.81 -3.83 -4.32
C TYR A 65 2.09 -3.97 -5.82
N HIS A 66 3.22 -4.53 -6.23
CA HIS A 66 3.58 -4.63 -7.65
C HIS A 66 2.66 -5.59 -8.45
N ILE A 67 2.14 -6.66 -7.84
CA ILE A 67 1.16 -7.57 -8.48
C ILE A 67 -0.11 -6.83 -8.87
N ASN A 68 -0.55 -5.88 -8.05
CA ASN A 68 -1.83 -5.18 -8.21
C ASN A 68 -1.76 -3.94 -9.11
N HIS A 69 -0.61 -3.65 -9.74
CA HIS A 69 -0.44 -2.41 -10.50
C HIS A 69 0.19 -2.64 -11.88
N LEU A 70 -0.24 -1.77 -12.80
CA LEU A 70 0.43 -1.57 -14.09
C LEU A 70 1.01 -0.16 -14.16
N GLU A 71 2.12 -0.03 -14.86
CA GLU A 71 2.66 1.24 -15.33
C GLU A 71 2.60 1.27 -16.86
N ASN A 72 1.93 2.27 -17.43
CA ASN A 72 1.73 2.41 -18.88
C ASN A 72 1.18 1.14 -19.56
N GLY A 73 0.29 0.41 -18.87
CA GLY A 73 -0.30 -0.83 -19.38
C GLY A 73 0.60 -2.06 -19.28
N VAL A 74 1.75 -1.96 -18.62
CA VAL A 74 2.68 -3.08 -18.44
C VAL A 74 2.70 -3.53 -16.97
N PRO A 75 2.55 -4.84 -16.67
CA PRO A 75 2.63 -5.39 -15.31
C PRO A 75 3.89 -5.00 -14.58
N MET A 76 3.76 -4.76 -13.27
CA MET A 76 4.86 -4.33 -12.40
C MET A 76 5.51 -5.49 -11.65
N PHE A 77 4.94 -6.69 -11.76
CA PHE A 77 5.47 -7.93 -11.21
C PHE A 77 5.50 -9.02 -12.28
N ASP A 78 6.62 -9.72 -12.39
CA ASP A 78 6.76 -10.93 -13.18
C ASP A 78 6.64 -12.16 -12.26
N PRO A 79 5.56 -12.95 -12.38
CA PRO A 79 5.35 -14.12 -11.52
C PRO A 79 6.28 -15.30 -11.82
N GLU A 80 6.91 -15.36 -13.00
CA GLU A 80 7.85 -16.44 -13.34
C GLU A 80 9.21 -16.21 -12.70
N THR A 81 9.66 -14.95 -12.65
CA THR A 81 10.98 -14.60 -12.11
C THR A 81 10.94 -14.01 -10.70
N GLY A 82 9.77 -13.58 -10.24
CA GLY A 82 9.60 -12.81 -9.00
C GLY A 82 10.11 -11.37 -9.08
N THR A 83 10.40 -10.87 -10.29
CA THR A 83 10.99 -9.55 -10.49
C THR A 83 9.94 -8.45 -10.37
N MET A 84 10.25 -7.41 -9.59
CA MET A 84 9.48 -6.17 -9.52
C MET A 84 10.11 -5.13 -10.43
N ARG A 85 9.28 -4.39 -11.17
CA ARG A 85 9.72 -3.25 -11.97
C ARG A 85 9.73 -1.97 -11.15
N GLU A 86 10.67 -1.09 -11.44
CA GLU A 86 10.75 0.25 -10.86
C GLU A 86 9.76 1.22 -11.53
N GLY A 87 9.53 2.38 -10.90
CA GLY A 87 8.73 3.48 -11.46
C GLY A 87 7.54 3.90 -10.60
N ILE A 88 7.09 3.02 -9.71
CA ILE A 88 5.91 3.25 -8.86
C ILE A 88 6.23 3.40 -7.36
N GLY A 89 7.51 3.31 -7.00
CA GLY A 89 7.94 3.27 -5.60
C GLY A 89 7.70 1.89 -4.97
N HIS A 90 7.95 1.79 -3.68
CA HIS A 90 8.05 0.53 -2.94
C HIS A 90 7.56 0.65 -1.50
N TYR A 91 7.14 -0.50 -0.97
CA TYR A 91 6.93 -0.75 0.45
C TYR A 91 8.03 -1.67 0.99
N ARG A 92 9.20 -1.13 1.32
CA ARG A 92 10.36 -1.93 1.73
C ARG A 92 10.28 -2.30 3.21
N CYS A 93 10.34 -3.59 3.51
CA CYS A 93 10.50 -4.06 4.88
C CYS A 93 11.97 -3.95 5.31
N LEU A 94 12.32 -2.97 6.13
CA LEU A 94 13.70 -2.72 6.55
C LEU A 94 14.17 -3.69 7.64
N SER A 95 13.28 -4.07 8.54
CA SER A 95 13.60 -4.97 9.65
C SER A 95 12.35 -5.63 10.19
N ILE A 96 12.49 -6.87 10.65
CA ILE A 96 11.46 -7.59 11.40
C ILE A 96 12.07 -8.15 12.68
N SER A 97 11.30 -8.06 13.76
CA SER A 97 11.53 -8.77 15.00
C SER A 97 10.25 -9.48 15.44
N ARG A 98 10.29 -10.11 16.61
CA ARG A 98 9.19 -10.97 17.10
C ARG A 98 7.80 -10.33 17.03
N HIS A 99 7.70 -9.03 17.31
CA HIS A 99 6.43 -8.30 17.49
C HIS A 99 6.39 -6.98 16.73
N ARG A 100 7.29 -6.81 15.76
CA ARG A 100 7.51 -5.53 15.10
C ARG A 100 8.08 -5.69 13.70
N ALA A 101 7.61 -4.87 12.76
CA ALA A 101 8.24 -4.64 11.46
C ALA A 101 8.40 -3.13 11.23
N VAL A 102 9.48 -2.74 10.54
CA VAL A 102 9.69 -1.36 10.10
C VAL A 102 9.60 -1.31 8.58
N MET A 103 8.69 -0.48 8.08
CA MET A 103 8.45 -0.27 6.66
C MET A 103 8.96 1.09 6.24
N GLU A 104 9.73 1.13 5.16
CA GLU A 104 10.09 2.35 4.44
C GLU A 104 9.29 2.43 3.15
N VAL A 105 8.60 3.54 2.94
CA VAL A 105 7.61 3.66 1.87
C VAL A 105 7.89 4.90 1.04
N ASP A 106 8.09 4.74 -0.25
CA ASP A 106 8.27 5.82 -1.24
C ASP A 106 7.23 5.80 -2.38
N VAL A 107 6.15 5.02 -2.21
CA VAL A 107 5.01 5.03 -3.13
C VAL A 107 4.28 6.39 -3.15
N PRO A 108 3.59 6.73 -4.26
CA PRO A 108 2.98 8.05 -4.42
C PRO A 108 1.60 8.19 -3.76
N TYR A 109 1.17 7.20 -2.99
CA TYR A 109 -0.09 7.25 -2.24
C TYR A 109 -0.02 8.18 -1.01
N PRO A 110 -1.18 8.72 -0.56
CA PRO A 110 -1.28 9.48 0.68
C PRO A 110 -0.85 8.68 1.91
N CYS A 111 -0.16 9.34 2.85
CA CYS A 111 0.41 8.68 4.04
C CYS A 111 -0.63 7.96 4.91
N ASP A 112 -1.84 8.53 5.06
CA ASP A 112 -2.91 7.92 5.87
C ASP A 112 -3.56 6.73 5.16
N PHE A 113 -3.62 6.76 3.83
CA PHE A 113 -4.11 5.66 3.00
C PHE A 113 -3.17 4.45 3.12
N ASP A 114 -1.87 4.67 2.95
CA ASP A 114 -0.84 3.65 3.18
C ASP A 114 -0.93 3.00 4.56
N ARG A 115 -1.15 3.83 5.59
CA ARG A 115 -1.33 3.33 6.97
C ARG A 115 -2.54 2.39 7.05
N GLY A 116 -3.63 2.72 6.36
CA GLY A 116 -4.83 1.88 6.26
C GLY A 116 -4.57 0.55 5.55
N LEU A 117 -3.88 0.59 4.41
CA LEU A 117 -3.49 -0.60 3.65
C LEU A 117 -2.64 -1.55 4.51
N MET A 118 -1.53 -1.06 5.06
CA MET A 118 -0.63 -1.87 5.89
C MET A 118 -1.33 -2.43 7.13
N GLN A 119 -2.16 -1.63 7.81
CA GLN A 119 -2.83 -2.09 9.03
C GLN A 119 -3.88 -3.16 8.72
N SER A 120 -4.67 -2.98 7.68
CA SER A 120 -5.68 -3.98 7.30
C SER A 120 -5.05 -5.27 6.81
N TRP A 121 -3.95 -5.19 6.07
CA TRP A 121 -3.16 -6.36 5.66
C TRP A 121 -2.59 -7.12 6.84
N ALA A 122 -1.87 -6.44 7.74
CA ALA A 122 -1.29 -7.06 8.93
C ALA A 122 -2.37 -7.74 9.81
N ARG A 123 -3.55 -7.11 9.92
CA ARG A 123 -4.68 -7.64 10.70
C ARG A 123 -5.34 -8.89 10.13
N ARG A 124 -5.05 -9.27 8.89
CA ARG A 124 -5.44 -10.58 8.36
C ARG A 124 -4.76 -11.72 9.10
N PHE A 125 -3.55 -11.48 9.60
CA PHE A 125 -2.70 -12.47 10.24
C PHE A 125 -2.60 -12.26 11.75
N GLU A 126 -2.54 -11.00 12.21
CA GLU A 126 -2.52 -10.65 13.63
C GLU A 126 -3.54 -9.57 13.96
N ARG A 127 -4.65 -9.96 14.61
CA ARG A 127 -5.76 -9.04 14.90
C ARG A 127 -5.36 -7.82 15.73
N THR A 128 -4.31 -7.94 16.53
CA THR A 128 -3.78 -6.87 17.39
C THR A 128 -2.88 -5.89 16.65
N ALA A 129 -2.57 -6.15 15.37
CA ALA A 129 -1.64 -5.35 14.60
C ALA A 129 -2.08 -3.87 14.52
N LEU A 130 -1.11 -2.98 14.71
CA LEU A 130 -1.25 -1.53 14.63
C LEU A 130 -0.12 -0.97 13.79
N VAL A 131 -0.42 0.09 13.03
CA VAL A 131 0.58 0.79 12.22
C VAL A 131 0.74 2.22 12.73
N THR A 132 1.96 2.57 13.11
CA THR A 132 2.32 3.91 13.59
C THR A 132 3.27 4.58 12.62
N HIS A 133 3.01 5.85 12.32
CA HIS A 133 3.91 6.68 11.51
C HIS A 133 5.03 7.21 12.42
N LEU A 134 6.28 6.77 12.21
CA LEU A 134 7.37 6.97 13.17
C LEU A 134 7.90 8.42 13.20
N GLU A 135 7.92 9.10 12.06
CA GLU A 135 8.49 10.45 11.93
C GLU A 135 7.51 11.36 11.16
N PRO A 136 6.35 11.71 11.74
CA PRO A 136 5.31 12.43 11.00
C PRO A 136 5.73 13.83 10.54
N SER A 137 6.78 14.42 11.13
CA SER A 137 7.40 15.67 10.65
C SER A 137 8.29 15.47 9.41
N VAL A 138 8.88 14.28 9.23
CA VAL A 138 9.78 13.93 8.11
C VAL A 138 9.09 12.86 7.26
N CYS A 139 8.04 13.27 6.54
CA CYS A 139 7.23 12.37 5.75
C CYS A 139 6.90 12.94 4.36
N ARG A 140 6.40 12.10 3.45
CA ARG A 140 6.11 12.48 2.05
C ARG A 140 5.11 13.62 1.94
N LYS A 141 4.12 13.69 2.84
CA LYS A 141 3.19 14.83 2.95
C LYS A 141 3.91 16.17 3.19
N ASN A 142 5.09 16.16 3.79
CA ASN A 142 5.90 17.34 4.09
C ASN A 142 7.10 17.48 3.13
N GLY A 143 7.10 16.76 2.00
CA GLY A 143 8.15 16.84 0.98
C GLY A 143 9.36 15.94 1.20
N ALA A 144 9.36 15.07 2.22
CA ALA A 144 10.39 14.04 2.33
C ALA A 144 10.24 12.99 1.21
N PRO A 145 11.32 12.32 0.77
CA PRO A 145 11.22 11.33 -0.31
C PRO A 145 10.52 10.03 0.12
N ARG A 146 10.38 9.80 1.43
CA ARG A 146 9.87 8.54 1.99
C ARG A 146 9.20 8.76 3.34
N CYS A 147 8.40 7.79 3.75
CA CYS A 147 7.83 7.68 5.10
C CYS A 147 8.36 6.44 5.78
N ARG A 148 8.44 6.46 7.11
CA ARG A 148 8.73 5.27 7.91
C ARG A 148 7.56 4.92 8.81
N TYR A 149 7.17 3.66 8.77
CA TYR A 149 6.08 3.12 9.57
C TYR A 149 6.57 1.96 10.41
N GLU A 150 6.03 1.85 11.61
CA GLU A 150 6.16 0.67 12.44
C GLU A 150 4.85 -0.09 12.41
N VAL A 151 4.93 -1.39 12.12
CA VAL A 151 3.86 -2.34 12.34
C VAL A 151 4.18 -3.10 13.62
N SER A 152 3.31 -3.08 14.61
CA SER A 152 3.51 -3.80 15.88
C SER A 152 2.31 -4.66 16.23
N TRP A 153 2.56 -5.80 16.88
CA TRP A 153 1.54 -6.77 17.30
C TRP A 153 1.88 -7.38 18.67
N LYS A 154 0.99 -8.21 19.23
CA LYS A 154 1.12 -8.81 20.57
C LYS A 154 1.03 -10.33 20.51
#